data_AF-A0A077MEI3-F1
#
_entry.id   AF-A0A077MEI3-F1
#
_cell.length_a   1.000
_cell.length_b   1.000
_cell.length_c   1.000
_cell.angle_alpha   90.00
_cell.angle_beta   90.00
_cell.angle_gamma   90.00
#
_symmetry.space_group_name_H-M   'P 1'
#
loop_
_entity.id
_entity.type
_entity.pdbx_description
1 polymer ?
#
loop_
_entity_poly.entity_id
_entity_poly.type
_entity_poly.pdbx_seq_one_letter_code
_entity_poly.pdbx_strand_id
1 'polypeptide(L)'
;MGGGGANRGNQSGNVLSRRFEATPALAQLKTAATQRLREDLFTSGYAAQSLEWAASVLTSSAGQFVAADTVAIEKAAIAAYFG
;
A
#
# COMPACT_ATOMS: atom_id res chain seq x y z
N MET A 1 -15.32 15.16 -17.18
CA MET A 1 -15.17 13.80 -16.62
C MET A 1 -14.56 13.92 -15.23
N GLY A 2 -15.38 13.79 -14.19
CA GLY A 2 -14.96 13.93 -12.79
C GLY A 2 -14.77 12.57 -12.15
N GLY A 3 -13.54 12.06 -12.13
CA GLY A 3 -13.15 10.86 -11.41
C GLY A 3 -12.23 11.21 -10.24
N GLY A 4 -12.44 10.57 -9.08
CA GLY A 4 -11.56 10.72 -7.91
C GLY A 4 -12.17 11.54 -6.76
N GLY A 5 -13.39 11.18 -6.35
CA GLY A 5 -14.17 11.86 -5.29
C GLY A 5 -14.29 11.11 -3.96
N ALA A 6 -13.70 9.92 -3.79
CA ALA A 6 -13.92 9.11 -2.59
C ALA A 6 -12.74 9.10 -1.58
N ASN A 7 -11.51 9.38 -2.00
CA ASN A 7 -10.32 9.33 -1.13
C ASN A 7 -9.77 10.68 -0.68
N ARG A 8 -10.37 11.81 -1.09
CA ARG A 8 -9.92 13.14 -0.64
C ARG A 8 -10.37 13.52 0.78
N GLY A 9 -11.41 12.87 1.31
CA GLY A 9 -11.92 13.13 2.67
C GLY A 9 -11.04 12.62 3.81
N ASN A 10 -10.12 11.68 3.55
CA ASN A 10 -9.21 11.13 4.55
C ASN A 10 -7.80 11.76 4.53
N GLN A 11 -7.60 12.82 3.74
CA GLN A 11 -6.28 13.44 3.58
C GLN A 11 -5.82 14.23 4.81
N SER A 12 -6.70 14.48 5.79
CA SER A 12 -6.37 15.25 6.98
C SER A 12 -6.55 14.50 8.29
N GLY A 13 -6.87 13.20 8.26
CA GLY A 13 -7.12 12.39 9.46
C GLY A 13 -8.32 12.87 10.29
N ASN A 14 -8.90 11.94 11.05
CA ASN A 14 -9.87 12.27 12.11
C ASN A 14 -9.25 13.32 13.07
N VAL A 15 -10.06 14.22 13.65
CA VAL A 15 -9.58 15.27 14.58
C VAL A 15 -8.70 14.72 15.72
N LEU A 16 -8.95 13.50 16.19
CA LEU A 16 -8.14 12.80 17.18
C LEU A 16 -6.75 12.44 16.65
N SER A 17 -6.62 11.98 15.41
CA SER A 17 -5.31 11.66 14.84
C SER A 17 -4.47 12.91 14.67
N ARG A 18 -5.08 14.02 14.23
CA ARG A 18 -4.40 15.32 14.16
C ARG A 18 -3.91 15.80 15.52
N ARG A 19 -4.72 15.66 16.57
CA ARG A 19 -4.33 16.04 17.94
C ARG A 19 -3.21 15.16 18.49
N PHE A 20 -3.27 13.86 18.22
CA PHE A 20 -2.19 12.93 18.57
C PHE A 20 -0.88 13.35 17.90
N GLU A 21 -0.91 13.65 16.61
CA GLU A 21 0.26 14.04 15.82
C GLU A 21 0.75 15.47 16.11
N ALA A 22 -0.08 16.33 16.72
CA ALA A 22 0.35 17.66 17.16
C ALA A 22 1.27 17.62 18.39
N THR A 23 1.31 16.50 19.12
CA THR A 23 2.23 16.29 20.24
C THR A 23 3.54 15.69 19.72
N PRO A 24 4.71 16.37 19.81
CA PRO A 24 5.93 15.90 19.16
C PRO A 24 6.36 14.48 19.54
N ALA A 25 6.28 14.11 20.82
CA ALA A 25 6.64 12.77 21.28
C ALA A 25 5.73 11.68 20.68
N LEU A 26 4.43 11.95 20.58
CA LEU A 26 3.46 11.01 20.00
C LEU A 26 3.61 10.90 18.48
N ALA A 27 3.89 12.01 17.80
CA ALA A 27 4.21 12.02 16.37
C ALA A 27 5.46 11.18 16.08
N GLN A 28 6.51 11.31 16.90
CA GLN A 28 7.72 10.49 16.77
C GLN A 28 7.44 9.00 16.98
N LEU A 29 6.62 8.65 17.99
CA LEU A 29 6.21 7.26 18.20
C LEU A 29 5.44 6.69 17.00
N LYS A 30 4.52 7.46 16.41
CA LYS A 30 3.80 7.06 15.19
C LYS A 30 4.76 6.82 14.02
N THR A 31 5.70 7.74 13.80
CA THR A 31 6.70 7.61 12.73
C THR A 31 7.56 6.37 12.92
N ALA A 32 8.09 6.15 14.13
CA ALA A 32 8.90 4.98 14.45
C ALA A 32 8.13 3.67 14.28
N ALA A 33 6.88 3.61 14.75
CA ALA A 33 6.02 2.45 14.57
C ALA A 33 5.70 2.19 13.09
N THR A 34 5.45 3.24 12.31
CA THR A 34 5.18 3.11 10.86
C THR A 34 6.40 2.60 10.11
N GLN A 35 7.59 3.10 10.44
CA GLN A 35 8.84 2.63 9.84
C GLN A 35 9.08 1.16 10.16
N ARG A 36 8.99 0.78 11.44
CA ARG A 36 9.13 -0.61 11.87
C ARG A 36 8.15 -1.54 11.18
N LEU A 37 6.85 -1.20 11.19
CA LEU A 37 5.84 -2.05 10.58
C LEU A 37 6.04 -2.20 9.07
N ARG A 38 6.51 -1.15 8.38
CA ARG A 38 6.85 -1.25 6.96
C ARG A 38 8.02 -2.19 6.72
N GLU A 39 9.06 -2.08 7.52
CA GLU A 39 10.24 -2.96 7.44
C GLU A 39 9.85 -4.40 7.74
N ASP A 40 9.09 -4.66 8.81
CA ASP A 40 8.57 -5.99 9.17
C ASP A 40 7.70 -6.55 8.02
N LEU A 41 6.84 -5.72 7.41
CA LEU A 41 5.97 -6.13 6.31
C LEU A 41 6.75 -6.56 5.06
N PHE A 42 7.79 -5.82 4.70
CA PHE A 42 8.60 -6.12 3.51
C PHE A 42 9.58 -7.27 3.75
N THR A 43 10.22 -7.34 4.92
CA THR A 43 11.20 -8.38 5.25
C THR A 43 10.56 -9.73 5.59
N SER A 44 9.34 -9.75 6.13
CA SER A 44 8.63 -11.01 6.43
C SER A 44 8.22 -11.82 5.19
N GLY A 45 8.32 -11.24 3.98
CA GLY A 45 7.86 -11.87 2.74
C GLY A 45 6.34 -11.81 2.53
N TYR A 46 5.57 -11.33 3.51
CA TYR A 46 4.11 -11.23 3.39
C TYR A 46 3.67 -10.30 2.24
N ALA A 47 4.38 -9.18 2.05
CA ALA A 47 4.10 -8.26 0.93
C ALA A 47 4.31 -8.94 -0.43
N ALA A 48 5.41 -9.68 -0.59
CA ALA A 48 5.70 -10.43 -1.79
C ALA A 48 4.66 -11.53 -2.07
N GLN A 49 4.27 -12.28 -1.03
CA GLN A 49 3.24 -13.32 -1.14
C GLN A 49 1.87 -12.73 -1.52
N SER A 50 1.49 -11.61 -0.90
CA SER A 50 0.23 -10.92 -1.21
C SER A 50 0.21 -10.41 -2.65
N LEU A 51 1.35 -9.89 -3.13
CA LEU A 51 1.50 -9.43 -4.52
C LEU A 51 1.43 -10.59 -5.51
N GLU A 52 2.05 -11.73 -5.20
CA GLU A 52 1.94 -12.96 -6.01
C GLU A 52 0.48 -13.42 -6.12
N TRP A 53 -0.22 -13.48 -5.00
CA TRP A 53 -1.62 -13.88 -4.97
C TRP A 53 -2.50 -12.95 -5.81
N ALA A 54 -2.30 -11.63 -5.70
CA ALA A 54 -3.02 -10.66 -6.52
C ALA A 54 -2.76 -10.85 -8.02
N ALA A 55 -1.50 -11.06 -8.42
CA ALA A 55 -1.13 -11.33 -9.81
C ALA A 55 -1.77 -12.64 -10.31
N SER A 56 -1.75 -13.69 -9.50
CA SER A 56 -2.39 -14.98 -9.81
C SER A 56 -3.88 -14.82 -10.08
N VAL A 57 -4.61 -14.08 -9.23
CA VAL A 57 -6.04 -13.80 -9.42
C VAL A 57 -6.31 -13.02 -10.69
N LEU A 58 -5.49 -12.00 -10.99
CA LEU A 58 -5.65 -11.21 -12.22
C LEU A 58 -5.42 -12.07 -13.46
N THR A 59 -4.38 -12.91 -13.47
CA THR A 59 -4.10 -13.81 -14.58
C THR A 59 -5.18 -14.88 -14.74
N SER A 60 -5.67 -15.49 -13.65
CA SER A 60 -6.64 -16.59 -13.71
C SER A 60 -8.06 -16.14 -14.02
N SER A 61 -8.48 -15.02 -13.46
CA SER A 61 -9.90 -14.62 -13.42
C SER A 61 -10.20 -13.41 -14.28
N ALA A 62 -9.20 -12.58 -14.59
CA ALA A 62 -9.35 -11.35 -15.36
C ALA A 62 -8.45 -11.28 -16.60
N GLY A 63 -7.78 -12.38 -16.98
CA GLY A 63 -6.84 -12.40 -18.11
C GLY A 63 -7.44 -12.05 -19.47
N GLN A 64 -8.77 -12.12 -19.61
CA GLN A 64 -9.49 -11.63 -20.81
C GLN A 64 -9.60 -10.10 -20.88
N PHE A 65 -9.41 -9.39 -19.78
CA PHE A 65 -9.51 -7.93 -19.66
C PHE A 65 -8.15 -7.25 -19.46
N VAL A 66 -7.16 -8.00 -18.96
CA VAL A 66 -5.81 -7.48 -18.67
C VAL A 66 -4.78 -8.42 -19.27
N ALA A 67 -3.89 -7.88 -20.11
CA ALA A 67 -2.81 -8.65 -20.72
C ALA A 67 -1.84 -9.18 -19.66
N ALA A 68 -1.37 -10.42 -19.84
CA ALA A 68 -0.43 -11.06 -18.92
C ALA A 68 0.87 -10.25 -18.76
N ASP A 69 1.37 -9.67 -19.86
CA ASP A 69 2.57 -8.82 -19.84
C ASP A 69 2.37 -7.58 -18.97
N THR A 70 1.19 -6.95 -19.00
CA THR A 70 0.87 -5.82 -18.12
C THR A 70 0.90 -6.25 -16.66
N VAL A 71 0.30 -7.40 -16.31
CA VAL A 71 0.34 -7.92 -14.93
C VAL A 71 1.79 -8.17 -14.49
N ALA A 72 2.63 -8.72 -15.36
CA ALA A 72 4.04 -8.99 -15.06
C ALA A 72 4.85 -7.70 -14.85
N ILE A 73 4.67 -6.69 -15.71
CA ILE A 73 5.36 -5.39 -15.61
C ILE A 73 4.95 -4.67 -14.31
N GLU A 74 3.66 -4.57 -14.02
CA GLU A 74 3.17 -3.89 -12.82
C GLU A 74 3.58 -4.63 -11.54
N LYS A 75 3.54 -5.96 -11.54
CA LYS A 75 4.06 -6.77 -10.44
C LYS A 75 5.53 -6.47 -10.17
N ALA A 76 6.37 -6.43 -11.21
CA ALA A 76 7.79 -6.10 -11.07
C ALA A 76 8.00 -4.67 -10.54
N ALA A 77 7.21 -3.70 -11.02
CA ALA A 77 7.27 -2.32 -10.55
C ALA A 77 6.88 -2.19 -9.07
N ILE A 78 5.84 -2.90 -8.61
CA ILE A 78 5.45 -2.90 -7.20
C ILE A 78 6.48 -3.61 -6.33
N ALA A 79 7.02 -4.75 -6.80
CA ALA A 79 8.03 -5.52 -6.06
C ALA A 79 9.29 -4.69 -5.77
N ALA A 80 9.68 -3.78 -6.66
CA ALA A 80 10.81 -2.87 -6.45
C ALA A 80 10.64 -1.91 -5.25
N TYR A 81 9.42 -1.69 -4.75
CA TYR A 81 9.18 -0.91 -3.53
C TYR A 81 9.46 -1.67 -2.24
N PHE A 82 9.60 -2.99 -2.29
CA PHE A 82 9.85 -3.82 -1.10
C PHE A 82 11.32 -3.79 -0.65
N GLY A 83 12.24 -3.34 -1.51
CA GLY A 83 13.69 -3.37 -1.30
C GLY A 83 14.36 -4.45 -2.13
#